data_AF-A0A6M1Z1G8-F1
#
_entry.id   AF-A0A6M1Z1G8-F1
#
_cell.length_a   1.000
_cell.length_b   1.000
_cell.length_c   1.000
_cell.angle_alpha   90.00
_cell.angle_beta   90.00
_cell.angle_gamma   90.00
#
_symmetry.space_group_name_H-M   'P 1'
#
loop_
_entity.id
_entity.type
_entity.pdbx_description
1 polymer ?
#
loop_
_entity_poly.entity_id
_entity_poly.type
_entity_poly.pdbx_seq_one_letter_code
_entity_poly.pdbx_strand_id
1 'polypeptide(L)'
;DKIEIEAKSLSSANIPSFIMIKEEERRLKDYMQFTQNTTLPATQTLVINTNSKIVDKIYSLNKLKPDLAKRLAQEVYDKALLSQKELKPQDFAAYISKSTQNLEELLDLIN
;
A
#
# COMPACT_ATOMS: atom_id res chain seq x y z
N ASP A 1 -9.75 1.45 10.94
CA ASP A 1 -8.31 1.62 11.18
C ASP A 1 -7.88 3.04 10.87
N LYS A 2 -7.13 3.66 11.78
CA LYS A 2 -6.60 5.01 11.61
C LYS A 2 -5.19 4.85 11.05
N ILE A 3 -5.06 5.01 9.74
CA ILE A 3 -3.75 5.00 9.07
C ILE A 3 -3.22 6.43 9.01
N GLU A 4 -1.99 6.63 9.46
CA GLU A 4 -1.28 7.90 9.25
C GLU A 4 -0.66 7.90 7.86
N ILE A 5 -0.59 9.06 7.20
CA ILE A 5 -0.03 9.17 5.85
C ILE A 5 1.11 10.17 5.89
N GLU A 6 2.26 9.78 5.35
CA GLU A 6 3.44 10.63 5.25
C GLU A 6 4.02 10.56 3.84
N ALA A 7 4.38 11.72 3.27
CA ALA A 7 5.06 11.79 1.98
C ALA A 7 6.55 12.05 2.20
N LYS A 8 7.42 11.19 1.65
CA LYS A 8 8.88 11.29 1.79
C LYS A 8 9.56 11.09 0.45
N SER A 9 10.63 11.85 0.21
CA SER A 9 11.54 11.59 -0.90
C SER A 9 12.52 10.49 -0.48
N LEU A 10 12.38 9.29 -1.03
CA LEU A 10 13.27 8.17 -0.73
C LEU A 10 14.42 8.10 -1.75
N SER A 11 15.56 7.56 -1.31
CA SER A 11 16.72 7.34 -2.18
C SER A 11 16.46 6.32 -3.29
N SER A 12 15.61 5.32 -3.04
CA SER A 12 15.21 4.32 -4.03
C SER A 12 13.88 4.68 -4.67
N ALA A 13 13.87 4.99 -5.97
CA ALA A 13 12.66 5.28 -6.74
C ALA A 13 11.78 4.03 -7.01
N ASN A 14 12.34 2.83 -6.84
CA ASN A 14 11.68 1.56 -7.18
C ASN A 14 10.65 1.14 -6.13
N ILE A 15 10.70 1.69 -4.92
CA ILE A 15 9.74 1.43 -3.86
C ILE A 15 8.71 2.57 -3.88
N PRO A 16 7.45 2.32 -4.30
CA PRO A 16 6.46 3.38 -4.40
C PRO A 16 5.90 3.80 -3.03
N SER A 17 5.85 2.87 -2.08
CA SER A 17 5.29 3.07 -0.75
C SER A 17 5.72 1.93 0.18
N PHE A 18 5.62 2.17 1.48
CA PHE A 18 5.72 1.13 2.50
C PHE A 18 4.95 1.54 3.75
N ILE A 19 4.46 0.56 4.53
CA ILE A 19 3.97 0.79 5.89
C ILE A 19 5.16 0.93 6.85
N MET A 20 5.07 1.83 7.81
CA MET A 20 6.01 1.95 8.91
C MET A 20 5.23 1.70 10.19
N ILE A 21 5.78 0.82 11.02
CA ILE A 21 5.28 0.53 12.37
C ILE A 21 6.39 0.92 13.33
N LYS A 22 6.04 1.59 14.43
CA LYS A 22 7.02 1.89 15.47
C LYS A 22 7.56 0.59 16.05
N GLU A 23 8.86 0.51 16.24
CA GLU A 23 9.52 -0.72 16.69
C GLU A 23 9.00 -1.21 18.05
N GLU A 24 8.66 -0.28 18.96
CA GLU A 24 8.03 -0.61 20.25
C GLU A 24 6.67 -1.29 20.07
N GLU A 25 5.81 -0.75 19.20
CA GLU A 25 4.49 -1.34 18.90
C GLU A 25 4.64 -2.69 18.18
N ARG A 26 5.63 -2.82 17.29
CA ARG A 26 5.94 -4.09 16.61
C ARG A 26 6.34 -5.16 17.62
N ARG A 27 7.25 -4.84 18.54
CA ARG A 27 7.69 -5.78 19.60
C ARG A 27 6.55 -6.15 20.54
N LEU A 28 5.71 -5.20 20.89
CA LEU A 28 4.53 -5.46 21.71
C LEU A 28 3.54 -6.38 20.98
N LYS A 29 3.29 -6.14 19.68
CA LYS A 29 2.47 -7.00 18.82
C LYS A 29 3.04 -8.42 18.77
N ASP A 30 4.34 -8.57 18.52
CA ASP A 30 5.02 -9.87 18.48
C ASP A 30 4.89 -10.59 19.83
N TYR A 31 5.18 -9.90 20.94
CA TYR A 31 5.08 -10.47 22.29
C TYR A 31 3.66 -10.96 22.62
N MET A 32 2.63 -10.17 22.33
CA MET A 32 1.24 -10.54 22.60
C MET A 32 0.76 -11.68 21.70
N GLN A 33 1.24 -11.73 20.46
CA GLN A 33 0.95 -12.86 19.57
C GLN A 33 1.53 -14.16 20.12
N PHE A 34 2.78 -14.14 20.61
CA PHE A 34 3.42 -15.33 21.18
C PHE A 34 2.84 -15.76 22.54
N THR A 35 2.44 -14.80 23.39
CA THR A 35 2.02 -15.10 24.78
C THR A 35 0.53 -15.28 24.96
N GLN A 36 -0.29 -14.59 24.17
CA GLN A 36 -1.75 -14.53 24.35
C GLN A 36 -2.52 -14.94 23.09
N ASN A 37 -1.84 -15.35 22.00
CA ASN A 37 -2.44 -15.59 20.68
C ASN A 37 -3.39 -14.46 20.23
N THR A 38 -3.13 -13.24 20.70
CA THR A 38 -3.97 -12.06 20.47
C THR A 38 -3.16 -11.04 19.68
N THR A 39 -3.75 -10.50 18.62
CA THR A 39 -3.11 -9.45 17.81
C THR A 39 -3.64 -8.10 18.26
N LEU A 40 -2.78 -7.26 18.84
CA LEU A 40 -3.13 -5.86 19.12
C LEU A 40 -3.01 -5.03 17.83
N PRO A 41 -3.94 -4.08 17.60
CA PRO A 41 -3.79 -3.11 16.52
C PRO A 41 -2.59 -2.20 16.82
N ALA A 42 -1.65 -2.12 15.88
CA ALA A 42 -0.52 -1.19 15.92
C ALA A 42 -0.83 0.04 15.06
N THR A 43 -0.26 1.18 15.41
CA THR A 43 -0.38 2.39 14.60
C THR A 43 0.49 2.22 13.36
N GLN A 44 -0.14 2.31 12.20
CA GLN A 44 0.52 2.15 10.91
C GLN A 44 0.62 3.51 10.23
N THR A 45 1.82 3.86 9.76
CA THR A 45 2.04 5.03 8.91
C THR A 45 2.33 4.54 7.49
N LEU A 46 1.47 4.88 6.53
CA LEU A 46 1.76 4.71 5.12
C LEU A 46 2.71 5.80 4.65
N VAL A 47 3.93 5.42 4.32
CA VAL A 47 4.92 6.29 3.70
C VAL A 47 4.80 6.19 2.17
N ILE A 48 4.49 7.31 1.52
CA ILE A 48 4.42 7.45 0.07
C ILE A 48 5.73 8.04 -0.45
N ASN A 49 6.35 7.38 -1.44
CA ASN A 49 7.59 7.84 -2.03
C ASN A 49 7.36 8.87 -3.14
N THR A 50 7.70 10.12 -2.89
CA THR A 50 7.56 11.22 -3.87
C THR A 50 8.64 11.20 -4.95
N ASN A 51 9.62 10.32 -4.87
CA ASN A 51 10.61 10.08 -5.93
C ASN A 51 10.20 8.91 -6.85
N SER A 52 9.03 8.30 -6.61
CA SER A 52 8.57 7.17 -7.39
C SER A 52 7.80 7.62 -8.63
N LYS A 53 8.29 7.23 -9.81
CA LYS A 53 7.66 7.55 -11.09
C LYS A 53 6.19 7.11 -11.17
N ILE A 54 5.83 6.00 -10.53
CA ILE A 54 4.43 5.52 -10.55
C ILE A 54 3.54 6.40 -9.67
N VAL A 55 4.02 6.90 -8.54
CA VAL A 55 3.29 7.82 -7.66
C VAL A 55 3.01 9.13 -8.41
N ASP A 56 4.02 9.69 -9.07
CA ASP A 56 3.87 10.93 -9.85
C ASP A 56 2.89 10.78 -11.02
N LYS A 57 2.96 9.63 -11.72
CA LYS A 57 2.05 9.33 -12.82
C LYS A 57 0.61 9.17 -12.34
N ILE A 58 0.38 8.48 -11.22
CA ILE A 58 -0.95 8.32 -10.62
C ILE A 58 -1.50 9.69 -10.19
N TYR A 59 -0.68 10.53 -9.57
CA TYR A 59 -1.07 11.88 -9.17
C TYR A 59 -1.49 12.74 -10.37
N SER A 60 -0.73 12.65 -11.47
CA SER A 60 -1.04 13.36 -12.72
C SER A 60 -2.30 12.82 -13.39
N LEU A 61 -2.49 11.49 -13.39
CA LEU A 61 -3.65 10.82 -13.95
C LEU A 61 -4.95 11.19 -13.26
N ASN A 62 -4.91 11.56 -11.97
CA ASN A 62 -6.10 11.95 -11.20
C ASN A 62 -6.90 13.09 -11.83
N LYS A 63 -6.25 13.97 -12.61
CA LYS A 63 -6.93 15.05 -13.34
C LYS A 63 -7.71 14.57 -14.57
N LEU A 64 -7.32 13.44 -15.16
CA LEU A 64 -7.87 12.93 -16.42
C LEU A 64 -8.82 11.74 -16.17
N LYS A 65 -8.44 10.84 -15.27
CA LYS A 65 -9.17 9.61 -14.93
C LYS A 65 -9.14 9.38 -13.42
N PRO A 66 -9.93 10.12 -12.63
CA PRO A 66 -9.90 10.07 -11.17
C PRO A 66 -10.19 8.67 -10.61
N ASP A 67 -11.11 7.92 -11.21
CA ASP A 67 -11.46 6.57 -10.75
C ASP A 67 -10.34 5.55 -10.99
N LEU A 68 -9.64 5.65 -12.12
CA LEU A 68 -8.46 4.83 -12.39
C LEU A 68 -7.30 5.23 -11.47
N ALA A 69 -7.05 6.53 -11.29
CA ALA A 69 -6.01 7.01 -10.37
C ALA A 69 -6.25 6.53 -8.93
N LYS A 70 -7.51 6.56 -8.45
CA LYS A 70 -7.90 6.03 -7.14
C LYS A 70 -7.61 4.53 -7.02
N ARG A 71 -7.95 3.72 -8.03
CA ARG A 71 -7.68 2.28 -8.04
C ARG A 71 -6.19 1.96 -8.06
N LEU A 72 -5.40 2.72 -8.82
CA LEU A 72 -3.95 2.55 -8.85
C LEU A 72 -3.27 2.99 -7.54
N ALA A 73 -3.77 4.06 -6.91
CA ALA A 73 -3.32 4.46 -5.57
C ALA A 73 -3.64 3.38 -4.52
N GLN A 74 -4.81 2.75 -4.60
CA GLN A 74 -5.17 1.61 -3.78
C GLN A 74 -4.22 0.42 -4.02
N GLU A 75 -3.87 0.13 -5.29
CA GLU A 75 -2.92 -0.94 -5.60
C GLU A 75 -1.52 -0.67 -5.03
N VAL A 76 -1.06 0.59 -5.03
CA VAL A 76 0.19 1.00 -4.35
C VAL A 76 0.11 0.76 -2.84
N TYR A 77 -1.05 1.02 -2.22
CA TYR A 77 -1.26 0.72 -0.80
C TYR A 77 -1.31 -0.79 -0.51
N ASP A 78 -2.05 -1.56 -1.32
CA ASP A 78 -2.15 -3.01 -1.16
C ASP A 78 -0.77 -3.69 -1.32
N LYS A 79 0.09 -3.17 -2.22
CA LYS A 79 1.49 -3.61 -2.36
C LYS A 79 2.32 -3.30 -1.12
N ALA A 80 2.11 -2.15 -0.47
CA ALA A 80 2.80 -1.83 0.78
C ALA A 80 2.41 -2.80 1.91
N LEU A 81 1.11 -3.16 2.00
CA LEU A 81 0.63 -4.17 2.94
C LEU A 81 1.20 -5.56 2.65
N LEU A 82 1.20 -5.95 1.37
CA LEU A 82 1.76 -7.23 0.94
C LEU A 82 3.24 -7.36 1.28
N SER A 83 4.03 -6.30 1.04
CA SER A 83 5.46 -6.27 1.36
C SER A 83 5.76 -6.48 2.85
N GLN A 84 4.81 -6.18 3.73
CA GLN A 84 4.95 -6.35 5.18
C GLN A 84 4.17 -7.52 5.76
N LYS A 85 3.59 -8.36 4.90
CA LYS A 85 2.73 -9.49 5.33
C LYS A 85 1.54 -9.04 6.18
N GLU A 86 1.11 -7.79 6.01
CA GLU A 86 -0.05 -7.21 6.71
C GLU A 86 -1.33 -7.36 5.88
N LEU A 87 -1.23 -7.84 4.62
CA LEU A 87 -2.40 -8.19 3.82
C LEU A 87 -3.03 -9.49 4.34
N LYS A 88 -4.31 -9.43 4.72
CA LYS A 88 -5.03 -10.60 5.23
C LYS A 88 -5.23 -11.62 4.11
N PRO A 89 -5.14 -12.93 4.39
CA PRO A 89 -5.33 -13.97 3.37
C PRO A 89 -6.65 -13.86 2.60
N GLN A 90 -7.73 -13.47 3.30
CA GLN A 90 -9.06 -13.26 2.70
C GLN A 90 -9.08 -12.13 1.65
N ASP A 91 -8.20 -11.14 1.77
CA ASP A 91 -8.15 -9.97 0.89
C ASP A 91 -7.22 -10.21 -0.32
N PHE A 92 -6.44 -11.30 -0.30
CA PHE A 92 -5.46 -11.60 -1.35
C PHE A 92 -6.12 -11.87 -2.71
N ALA A 93 -7.19 -12.67 -2.75
CA ALA A 93 -7.91 -12.94 -4.00
C ALA A 93 -8.49 -11.66 -4.62
N ALA A 94 -9.04 -10.77 -3.78
CA ALA A 94 -9.55 -9.48 -4.22
C ALA A 94 -8.43 -8.56 -4.74
N TYR A 95 -7.26 -8.57 -4.10
CA TYR A 95 -6.08 -7.84 -4.58
C TYR A 95 -5.65 -8.31 -5.97
N ILE A 96 -5.54 -9.63 -6.19
CA ILE A 96 -5.17 -10.18 -7.51
C ILE A 96 -6.18 -9.77 -8.56
N SER A 97 -7.48 -9.94 -8.29
CA SER A 97 -8.56 -9.56 -9.21
C SER A 97 -8.50 -8.08 -9.60
N LYS A 98 -8.35 -7.18 -8.61
CA LYS A 98 -8.23 -5.73 -8.86
C LYS A 98 -6.96 -5.38 -9.64
N SER A 99 -5.83 -6.03 -9.33
CA SER A 99 -4.56 -5.77 -10.03
C SER A 99 -4.66 -6.18 -11.50
N THR A 100 -5.26 -7.33 -11.81
CA THR A 100 -5.52 -7.76 -13.18
C THR A 100 -6.42 -6.74 -13.92
N GLN A 101 -7.53 -6.33 -13.31
CA GLN A 101 -8.44 -5.36 -13.90
C GLN A 101 -7.77 -4.01 -14.20
N ASN A 102 -6.91 -3.53 -13.28
CA ASN A 102 -6.16 -2.30 -13.49
C ASN A 102 -5.18 -2.42 -14.67
N LEU A 103 -4.53 -3.58 -14.83
CA LEU A 103 -3.63 -3.84 -15.96
C LEU A 103 -4.37 -3.91 -17.29
N GLU A 104 -5.52 -4.60 -17.34
CA GLU A 104 -6.38 -4.67 -18.52
C GLU A 104 -6.82 -3.28 -18.95
N GLU A 105 -7.34 -2.47 -18.03
CA GLU A 105 -7.77 -1.11 -18.35
C GLU A 105 -6.62 -0.24 -18.83
N LEU A 106 -5.42 -0.37 -18.25
CA LEU A 106 -4.24 0.37 -18.71
C LEU A 106 -3.83 -0.02 -20.15
N LEU A 107 -3.94 -1.29 -20.51
CA LEU A 107 -3.65 -1.77 -21.86
C LEU A 107 -4.69 -1.24 -22.87
N ASP A 108 -5.96 -1.18 -22.48
CA ASP A 108 -7.03 -0.61 -23.31
C ASP A 108 -6.87 0.90 -23.56
N LEU A 109 -6.03 1.60 -22.80
CA LEU A 109 -5.74 3.02 -23.05
C LEU A 109 -4.64 3.25 -24.09
N ILE A 110 -3.84 2.21 -24.36
CA ILE A 110 -2.71 2.27 -25.28
C ILE A 110 -3.13 1.82 -26.68
N ASN A 111 -4.19 1.00 -26.77
CA ASN A 111 -4.84 0.57 -28.01
C ASN A 111 -5.85 1.62 -28.50
#